data_AF-A0A3C0S4A3-F1
#
_entry.id   AF-A0A3C0S4A3-F1
#
_cell.length_a   1.000
_cell.length_b   1.000
_cell.length_c   1.000
_cell.angle_alpha   90.00
_cell.angle_beta   90.00
_cell.angle_gamma   90.00
#
_symmetry.space_group_name_H-M   'P 1'
#
loop_
_entity.id
_entity.type
_entity.pdbx_description
1 polymer ?
#
loop_
_entity_poly.entity_id
_entity_poly.type
_entity_poly.pdbx_seq_one_letter_code
_entity_poly.pdbx_strand_id
1 'polypeptide(L)'
;MELSEELFYQQIETVLKVIQQSTSINDRWRLAFENIESLLEAAKFTLIEKRDFCLQMNTLYQQEFDNNKNLWIHLNNKFKEKKDWFEKPLDNPEESKKKLNALQYSIFNTLRSHTDQDEFKSARTSLLSSYIHMFISRLFMSD
;
A
#
# COMPACT_ATOMS: atom_id res chain seq x y z
N MET A 1 2.99 13.58 -13.70
CA MET A 1 4.01 12.65 -14.21
C MET A 1 5.28 12.77 -13.37
N GLU A 2 5.91 13.94 -13.31
CA GLU A 2 7.12 14.20 -12.50
C GLU A 2 7.00 13.76 -11.02
N LEU A 3 5.92 14.15 -10.32
CA LEU A 3 5.71 13.72 -8.93
C LEU A 3 5.57 12.19 -8.78
N SER A 4 4.99 11.51 -9.76
CA SER A 4 4.83 10.06 -9.75
C SER A 4 6.17 9.35 -9.99
N GLU A 5 7.01 9.89 -10.86
CA GLU A 5 8.36 9.38 -11.10
C GLU A 5 9.24 9.54 -9.85
N GLU A 6 9.20 10.71 -9.21
CA GLU A 6 9.90 10.95 -7.94
C GLU A 6 9.39 10.01 -6.84
N LEU A 7 8.06 9.79 -6.75
CA LEU A 7 7.49 8.81 -5.82
C LEU A 7 8.08 7.41 -6.08
N PHE A 8 8.12 6.98 -7.34
CA PHE A 8 8.65 5.67 -7.69
C PHE A 8 10.14 5.52 -7.38
N TYR A 9 10.93 6.57 -7.63
CA TYR A 9 12.33 6.61 -7.27
C TYR A 9 12.52 6.46 -5.74
N GLN A 10 11.81 7.25 -4.94
CA GLN A 10 11.89 7.16 -3.47
C GLN A 10 11.37 5.83 -2.92
N GLN A 11 10.36 5.23 -3.56
CA GLN A 11 9.90 3.89 -3.23
C GLN A 11 11.00 2.85 -3.47
N ILE A 12 11.68 2.89 -4.61
CA ILE A 12 12.79 1.98 -4.93
C ILE A 12 13.92 2.14 -3.90
N GLU A 13 14.34 3.37 -3.61
CA GLU A 13 15.37 3.65 -2.59
C GLU A 13 14.99 3.08 -1.22
N THR A 14 13.74 3.25 -0.81
CA THR A 14 13.23 2.72 0.46
C THR A 14 13.26 1.20 0.47
N VAL A 15 12.78 0.56 -0.61
CA VAL A 15 12.76 -0.90 -0.75
C VAL A 15 14.17 -1.47 -0.74
N LEU A 16 15.11 -0.86 -1.48
CA LEU A 16 16.50 -1.30 -1.53
C LEU A 16 17.16 -1.24 -0.14
N LYS A 17 16.99 -0.14 0.59
CA LYS A 17 17.52 0.01 1.96
C LYS A 17 16.97 -1.08 2.88
N VAL A 18 15.67 -1.34 2.84
CA VAL A 18 15.03 -2.34 3.70
C VAL A 18 15.50 -3.75 3.33
N ILE A 19 15.53 -4.10 2.03
CA ILE A 19 16.00 -5.41 1.56
C ILE A 19 17.46 -5.65 1.93
N GLN A 20 18.31 -4.62 1.88
CA GLN A 20 19.72 -4.70 2.24
C GLN A 20 19.95 -4.80 3.76
N GLN A 21 19.05 -4.24 4.59
CA GLN A 21 19.23 -4.14 6.04
C GLN A 21 18.57 -5.27 6.84
N SER A 22 17.47 -5.87 6.35
CA SER A 22 16.87 -7.05 6.98
C SER A 22 16.04 -7.85 5.98
N THR A 23 16.27 -9.16 5.93
CA THR A 23 15.87 -10.07 4.85
C THR A 23 14.64 -10.91 5.17
N SER A 24 13.95 -10.69 6.30
CA SER A 24 12.78 -11.52 6.61
C SER A 24 11.61 -11.16 5.69
N ILE A 25 10.92 -12.18 5.19
CA ILE A 25 9.69 -11.99 4.42
C ILE A 25 8.65 -11.17 5.20
N ASN A 26 8.68 -11.28 6.53
CA ASN A 26 7.85 -10.51 7.42
C ASN A 26 8.16 -9.01 7.31
N ASP A 27 9.42 -8.59 7.40
CA ASP A 27 9.78 -7.16 7.31
C ASP A 27 9.31 -6.53 5.98
N ARG A 28 9.34 -7.29 4.88
CA ARG A 28 8.79 -6.87 3.59
C ARG A 28 7.28 -6.69 3.62
N TRP A 29 6.55 -7.65 4.19
CA TRP A 29 5.10 -7.51 4.42
C TRP A 29 4.80 -6.27 5.24
N ARG A 30 5.59 -6.02 6.28
CA ARG A 30 5.36 -4.88 7.16
C ARG A 30 5.50 -3.55 6.43
N LEU A 31 6.56 -3.44 5.64
CA LEU A 31 6.77 -2.28 4.81
C LEU A 31 5.63 -2.08 3.81
N ALA A 32 5.12 -3.17 3.21
CA ALA A 32 3.96 -3.11 2.33
C ALA A 32 2.73 -2.54 3.04
N PHE A 33 2.39 -3.05 4.23
CA PHE A 33 1.26 -2.54 5.00
C PHE A 33 1.42 -1.08 5.42
N GLU A 34 2.60 -0.68 5.90
CA GLU A 34 2.87 0.71 6.27
C GLU A 34 2.74 1.66 5.06
N ASN A 35 3.20 1.22 3.89
CA ASN A 35 3.06 2.01 2.66
C ASN A 35 1.61 2.15 2.21
N ILE A 36 0.84 1.05 2.26
CA ILE A 36 -0.59 1.05 1.94
C ILE A 36 -1.35 1.99 2.87
N GLU A 37 -1.11 1.93 4.18
CA GLU A 37 -1.74 2.83 5.14
C GLU A 37 -1.37 4.29 4.87
N SER A 38 -0.08 4.59 4.64
CA SER A 38 0.35 5.96 4.30
C SER A 38 -0.30 6.48 3.01
N LEU A 39 -0.45 5.62 2.00
CA LEU A 39 -1.14 5.97 0.76
C LEU A 39 -2.63 6.24 0.98
N LEU A 40 -3.31 5.42 1.78
CA LEU A 40 -4.72 5.61 2.14
C LEU A 40 -4.93 6.92 2.91
N GLU A 41 -4.02 7.23 3.84
CA GLU A 41 -4.01 8.49 4.59
C GLU A 41 -3.75 9.70 3.69
N ALA A 42 -2.76 9.62 2.80
CA ALA A 42 -2.46 10.67 1.84
C ALA A 42 -3.61 10.93 0.86
N ALA A 43 -4.31 9.87 0.45
CA ALA A 43 -5.52 9.93 -0.36
C ALA A 43 -6.75 10.42 0.44
N LYS A 44 -6.63 10.62 1.75
CA LYS A 44 -7.71 11.05 2.66
C LYS A 44 -8.92 10.11 2.61
N PHE A 45 -8.68 8.81 2.55
CA PHE A 45 -9.76 7.82 2.66
C PHE A 45 -10.34 7.84 4.07
N THR A 46 -11.65 7.98 4.17
CA THR A 46 -12.41 7.75 5.39
C THR A 46 -12.38 6.27 5.78
N LEU A 47 -12.73 5.94 7.02
CA LEU A 47 -12.81 4.55 7.46
C LEU A 47 -13.79 3.71 6.61
N ILE A 48 -14.89 4.34 6.17
CA ILE A 48 -15.88 3.69 5.30
C ILE A 48 -15.26 3.39 3.93
N GLU A 49 -14.57 4.37 3.33
CA GLU A 49 -13.89 4.17 2.04
C GLU A 49 -12.76 3.14 2.14
N LYS A 50 -11.99 3.12 3.25
CA LYS A 50 -10.99 2.07 3.51
C LYS A 50 -11.63 0.68 3.53
N ARG A 51 -12.75 0.53 4.25
CA ARG A 51 -13.52 -0.72 4.30
C ARG A 51 -13.96 -1.15 2.90
N ASP A 52 -14.57 -0.24 2.15
CA ASP A 52 -15.13 -0.54 0.84
C ASP A 52 -14.04 -0.92 -0.17
N PHE A 53 -12.89 -0.24 -0.12
CA PHE A 53 -11.70 -0.60 -0.88
C PHE A 53 -11.20 -2.02 -0.52
N CYS A 54 -11.03 -2.33 0.76
CA CYS A 54 -10.59 -3.66 1.19
C CYS A 54 -11.58 -4.76 0.79
N LEU A 55 -12.89 -4.50 0.87
CA LEU A 55 -13.92 -5.43 0.42
C LEU A 55 -13.83 -5.68 -1.08
N GLN A 56 -13.66 -4.62 -1.88
CA GLN A 56 -13.48 -4.73 -3.33
C GLN A 56 -12.24 -5.56 -3.68
N MET A 57 -11.10 -5.29 -3.04
CA MET A 57 -9.88 -6.06 -3.26
C MET A 57 -10.05 -7.53 -2.88
N ASN A 58 -10.69 -7.81 -1.74
CA ASN A 58 -10.99 -9.19 -1.34
C ASN A 58 -11.93 -9.87 -2.34
N THR A 59 -12.95 -9.19 -2.86
CA THR A 59 -13.84 -9.76 -3.89
C THR A 59 -13.07 -10.12 -5.16
N LEU A 60 -12.21 -9.24 -5.65
CA LEU A 60 -11.37 -9.52 -6.82
C LEU A 60 -10.44 -10.71 -6.58
N TYR A 61 -9.79 -10.75 -5.42
CA TYR A 61 -8.95 -11.88 -5.02
C TYR A 61 -9.74 -13.19 -4.99
N GLN A 62 -10.93 -13.20 -4.37
CA GLN A 62 -11.75 -14.41 -4.33
C GLN A 62 -12.17 -14.86 -5.74
N GLN A 63 -12.47 -13.93 -6.65
CA GLN A 63 -12.79 -14.26 -8.04
C GLN A 63 -11.59 -14.86 -8.78
N GLU A 64 -10.38 -14.33 -8.58
CA GLU A 64 -9.15 -14.83 -9.20
C GLU A 64 -8.78 -16.26 -8.72
N PHE A 65 -9.07 -16.58 -7.46
CA PHE A 65 -8.77 -17.88 -6.84
C PHE A 65 -10.01 -18.77 -6.65
N ASP A 66 -11.02 -18.66 -7.52
CA ASP A 66 -12.21 -19.52 -7.58
C ASP A 66 -12.99 -19.67 -6.26
N ASN A 67 -13.02 -18.61 -5.45
CA ASN A 67 -13.63 -18.58 -4.12
C ASN A 67 -13.16 -19.75 -3.22
N ASN A 68 -11.88 -20.11 -3.30
CA ASN A 68 -11.32 -21.23 -2.55
C ASN A 68 -11.43 -21.00 -1.03
N LYS A 69 -12.45 -21.61 -0.43
CA LYS A 69 -12.74 -21.49 1.01
C LYS A 69 -11.58 -21.93 1.89
N ASN A 70 -10.82 -22.94 1.48
CA ASN A 70 -9.67 -23.42 2.24
C ASN A 70 -8.56 -22.37 2.28
N LEU A 71 -8.30 -21.71 1.15
CA LEU A 71 -7.35 -20.60 1.04
C LEU A 71 -7.78 -19.42 1.93
N TRP A 72 -9.08 -19.08 1.93
CA TRP A 72 -9.62 -18.03 2.80
C TRP A 72 -9.44 -18.35 4.29
N ILE A 73 -9.79 -19.57 4.73
CA ILE A 73 -9.59 -20.01 6.13
C ILE A 73 -8.12 -19.93 6.50
N HIS A 74 -7.23 -20.42 5.62
CA HIS A 74 -5.80 -20.42 5.85
C HIS A 74 -5.24 -19.00 6.03
N LEU A 75 -5.60 -18.07 5.14
CA LEU A 75 -5.18 -16.67 5.22
C LEU A 75 -5.70 -15.99 6.50
N ASN A 76 -6.96 -16.23 6.86
CA ASN A 76 -7.54 -15.65 8.06
C ASN A 76 -6.85 -16.16 9.35
N ASN A 77 -6.52 -17.45 9.40
CA ASN A 77 -5.76 -18.02 10.51
C ASN A 77 -4.35 -17.43 10.59
N LYS A 78 -3.65 -17.34 9.45
CA LYS A 78 -2.34 -16.71 9.36
C LYS A 78 -2.36 -15.25 9.83
N PHE A 79 -3.39 -14.50 9.46
CA PHE A 79 -3.57 -13.12 9.93
C PHE A 79 -3.75 -13.05 11.45
N LYS A 80 -4.65 -13.89 12.02
CA LYS A 80 -4.89 -13.93 13.48
C LYS A 80 -3.62 -14.27 14.27
N GLU A 81 -2.84 -15.23 13.80
CA GLU A 81 -1.57 -15.64 14.41
C GLU A 81 -0.49 -14.54 14.37
N LYS A 82 -0.59 -13.62 13.40
CA LYS A 82 0.40 -12.55 13.18
C LYS A 82 -0.13 -11.16 13.49
N LYS A 83 -1.31 -11.05 14.10
CA LYS A 83 -1.95 -9.75 14.35
C LYS A 83 -1.04 -8.82 15.17
N ASP A 84 -0.52 -9.33 16.29
CA ASP A 84 0.33 -8.55 17.22
C ASP A 84 1.67 -8.14 16.59
N TRP A 85 2.07 -8.82 15.51
CA TRP A 85 3.29 -8.48 14.79
C TRP A 85 3.15 -7.17 13.98
N PHE A 86 1.94 -6.79 13.58
CA PHE A 86 1.67 -5.50 12.94
C PHE A 86 1.84 -4.30 13.89
N GLU A 87 1.71 -4.52 15.20
CA GLU A 87 1.73 -3.46 16.22
C GLU A 87 3.14 -3.07 16.67
N LYS A 88 4.15 -3.87 16.33
CA LYS A 88 5.55 -3.52 16.63
C LYS A 88 5.98 -2.31 15.80
N PRO A 89 6.92 -1.45 16.23
CA PRO A 89 7.52 -0.39 15.43
C PRO A 89 8.68 -0.91 14.54
N LEU A 90 8.87 -0.33 13.35
CA LEU A 90 9.96 -0.69 12.42
C LEU A 90 11.10 0.24 12.80
N ASP A 91 12.31 -0.27 12.91
CA ASP A 91 13.52 0.55 13.14
C ASP A 91 13.93 1.33 11.87
N ASN A 92 12.94 1.75 11.06
CA ASN A 92 13.15 2.31 9.73
C ASN A 92 13.77 3.72 9.80
N PRO A 93 14.60 4.13 8.83
CA PRO A 93 15.14 5.49 8.78
C PRO A 93 14.01 6.50 8.59
N GLU A 94 13.72 7.25 9.65
CA GLU A 94 12.60 8.20 9.75
C GLU A 94 12.57 9.22 8.60
N GLU A 95 13.74 9.56 8.04
CA GLU A 95 13.87 10.54 6.97
C GLU A 95 13.35 10.06 5.60
N SER A 96 13.63 8.80 5.21
CA SER A 96 13.19 8.28 3.91
C SER A 96 11.66 8.14 3.90
N LYS A 97 11.08 7.71 5.03
CA LYS A 97 9.63 7.64 5.24
C LYS A 97 8.98 9.03 5.18
N LYS A 98 9.57 10.04 5.80
CA LYS A 98 9.07 11.43 5.74
C LYS A 98 9.00 11.97 4.31
N LYS A 99 10.06 11.79 3.51
CA LYS A 99 10.10 12.22 2.10
C LYS A 99 9.04 11.50 1.27
N LEU A 100 8.93 10.18 1.43
CA LEU A 100 7.94 9.38 0.74
C LEU A 100 6.51 9.84 1.05
N ASN A 101 6.18 10.02 2.33
CA ASN A 101 4.85 10.48 2.74
C ASN A 101 4.55 11.88 2.20
N ALA A 102 5.51 12.81 2.23
CA ALA A 102 5.33 14.15 1.68
C ALA A 102 4.99 14.13 0.18
N LEU A 103 5.65 13.26 -0.61
CA LEU A 103 5.34 13.08 -2.02
C LEU A 103 3.92 12.52 -2.23
N GLN A 104 3.53 11.52 -1.46
CA GLN A 104 2.17 10.96 -1.52
C GLN A 104 1.11 12.05 -1.26
N TYR A 105 1.28 12.86 -0.21
CA TYR A 105 0.38 13.97 0.08
C TYR A 105 0.37 15.01 -1.05
N SER A 106 1.53 15.36 -1.60
CA SER A 106 1.64 16.32 -2.71
C SER A 106 0.84 15.83 -3.92
N ILE A 107 1.00 14.56 -4.32
CA ILE A 107 0.30 13.98 -5.46
C ILE A 107 -1.22 14.03 -5.28
N PHE A 108 -1.74 13.55 -4.15
CA PHE A 108 -3.19 13.50 -3.93
C PHE A 108 -3.81 14.88 -3.73
N ASN A 109 -3.07 15.85 -3.17
CA ASN A 109 -3.52 17.23 -3.09
C ASN A 109 -3.55 17.89 -4.48
N THR A 110 -2.54 17.66 -5.31
CA THR A 110 -2.52 18.12 -6.71
C THR A 110 -3.66 17.50 -7.52
N LEU A 111 -3.92 16.20 -7.35
CA LEU A 111 -5.04 15.54 -8.00
C LEU A 111 -6.36 16.23 -7.62
N ARG A 112 -6.58 16.47 -6.33
CA ARG A 112 -7.80 17.13 -5.82
C ARG A 112 -8.01 18.54 -6.37
N SER A 113 -6.95 19.28 -6.65
CA SER A 113 -7.06 20.66 -7.13
C SER A 113 -7.37 20.76 -8.63
N HIS A 114 -7.23 19.67 -9.40
CA HIS A 114 -7.34 19.66 -10.87
C HIS A 114 -8.54 18.89 -11.41
N THR A 115 -9.31 18.21 -10.54
CA THR A 115 -10.46 17.39 -10.93
C THR A 115 -11.71 17.85 -10.20
N ASP A 116 -12.88 17.69 -10.82
CA ASP A 116 -14.15 17.83 -10.09
C ASP A 116 -14.34 16.72 -9.04
N GLN A 117 -15.41 16.78 -8.25
CA GLN A 117 -15.58 15.89 -7.10
C GLN A 117 -15.78 14.41 -7.47
N ASP A 118 -16.43 14.12 -8.61
CA ASP A 118 -16.72 12.75 -9.00
C ASP A 118 -15.55 12.14 -9.80
N GLU A 119 -14.94 12.93 -10.67
CA GLU A 119 -13.69 12.58 -11.34
C GLU A 119 -12.57 12.36 -10.31
N PHE A 120 -12.48 13.21 -9.29
CA PHE A 120 -11.52 13.05 -8.20
C PHE A 120 -11.65 11.68 -7.52
N LYS A 121 -12.86 11.25 -7.17
CA LYS A 121 -13.07 9.98 -6.47
C LYS A 121 -12.57 8.80 -7.30
N SER A 122 -12.92 8.77 -8.59
CA SER A 122 -12.51 7.70 -9.50
C SER A 122 -11.00 7.70 -9.73
N ALA A 123 -10.44 8.86 -10.08
CA ALA A 123 -9.02 9.02 -10.34
C ALA A 123 -8.17 8.72 -9.09
N ARG A 124 -8.62 9.17 -7.92
CA ARG A 124 -7.96 8.90 -6.62
C ARG A 124 -7.86 7.41 -6.35
N THR A 125 -8.95 6.67 -6.50
CA THR A 125 -8.96 5.21 -6.25
C THR A 125 -8.09 4.48 -7.27
N SER A 126 -8.18 4.83 -8.55
CA SER A 126 -7.34 4.24 -9.60
C SER A 126 -5.84 4.47 -9.36
N LEU A 127 -5.48 5.71 -8.99
CA LEU A 127 -4.10 6.09 -8.71
C LEU A 127 -3.56 5.40 -7.46
N LEU A 128 -4.37 5.32 -6.39
CA LEU A 128 -4.05 4.58 -5.18
C LEU A 128 -3.74 3.12 -5.48
N SER A 129 -4.62 2.43 -6.21
CA SER A 129 -4.42 1.03 -6.60
C SER A 129 -3.13 0.84 -7.40
N SER A 130 -2.85 1.74 -8.34
CA SER A 130 -1.63 1.68 -9.16
C SER A 130 -0.36 1.84 -8.32
N TYR A 131 -0.36 2.75 -7.35
CA TYR A 131 0.77 2.96 -6.46
C TYR A 131 0.99 1.79 -5.49
N ILE A 132 -0.09 1.20 -4.97
CA ILE A 132 -0.03 -0.02 -4.16
C ILE A 132 0.56 -1.16 -4.98
N HIS A 133 0.03 -1.40 -6.19
CA HIS A 133 0.50 -2.47 -7.06
C HIS A 133 1.98 -2.34 -7.35
N MET A 134 2.41 -1.16 -7.84
CA MET A 134 3.81 -0.91 -8.15
C MET A 134 4.74 -1.03 -6.93
N PHE A 135 4.27 -0.70 -5.73
CA PHE A 135 5.07 -0.88 -4.52
C PHE A 135 5.23 -2.35 -4.15
N ILE A 136 4.14 -3.13 -4.17
CA ILE A 136 4.13 -4.57 -3.88
C ILE A 136 5.01 -5.32 -4.88
N SER A 137 4.87 -5.05 -6.19
CA SER A 137 5.65 -5.71 -7.25
C SER A 137 7.16 -5.50 -7.13
N ARG A 138 7.62 -4.46 -6.42
CA ARG A 138 9.04 -4.22 -6.15
C ARG A 138 9.53 -4.92 -4.88
N LEU A 139 8.62 -5.22 -3.95
CA LEU A 139 8.93 -5.86 -2.67
C LEU A 139 8.95 -7.39 -2.76
N PHE A 140 8.03 -7.94 -3.53
CA PHE A 140 7.87 -9.36 -3.74
C PHE A 140 8.23 -9.65 -5.18
N MET A 141 9.17 -10.57 -5.39
CA MET A 141 9.36 -11.13 -6.72
C MET A 141 8.09 -11.90 -7.08
N SER A 142 7.55 -11.62 -8.25
CA SER A 142 6.53 -12.47 -8.87
C SER A 142 7.15 -13.84 -9.10
N ASP A 143 6.58 -14.87 -8.48
CA ASP A 143 6.84 -16.26 -8.85
C ASP A 143 6.30 -16.56 -10.26
#